data_AF-A0A016UVU3-F1
#
_entry.id   AF-A0A016UVU3-F1
#
_cell.length_a   1.000
_cell.length_b   1.000
_cell.length_c   1.000
_cell.angle_alpha   90.00
_cell.angle_beta   90.00
_cell.angle_gamma   90.00
#
_symmetry.space_group_name_H-M   'P 1'
#
loop_
_entity.id
_entity.type
_entity.pdbx_description
1 polymer ?
#
loop_
_entity_poly.entity_id
_entity_poly.type
_entity_poly.pdbx_seq_one_letter_code
_entity_poly.pdbx_strand_id
1 'polypeptide(L)'
;MPVSCRVCFEPFSATSHPPRLLGCGHSFCSSCTDSLYAVSAYMVFCPVCRSRLSSRVVPPINYQLLGLQLVDKKRRRQVANKLWVE
;
A
#
# COMPACT_ATOMS: atom_id res chain seq x y z
N MET A 1 12.50 -4.23 -2.54
CA MET A 1 11.28 -5.04 -2.32
C MET A 1 10.10 -4.33 -2.97
N PRO A 2 9.14 -5.04 -3.60
CA PRO A 2 7.99 -4.42 -4.23
C PRO A 2 7.12 -3.69 -3.20
N VAL A 3 6.52 -2.58 -3.62
CA VAL A 3 5.52 -1.82 -2.86
C VAL A 3 4.18 -2.55 -2.92
N SER A 4 3.89 -3.31 -1.85
CA SER A 4 2.69 -4.14 -1.68
C SER A 4 2.04 -3.99 -0.31
N CYS A 5 0.78 -4.41 -0.20
CA CYS A 5 0.04 -4.42 1.06
C CYS A 5 0.66 -5.41 2.05
N ARG A 6 0.82 -5.02 3.32
CA ARG A 6 1.38 -5.91 4.35
C ARG A 6 0.39 -6.93 4.94
N VAL A 7 -0.87 -6.90 4.49
CA VAL A 7 -1.93 -7.83 4.94
C VAL A 7 -2.18 -8.90 3.88
N CYS A 8 -2.56 -8.51 2.66
CA CYS A 8 -2.83 -9.45 1.57
C CYS A 8 -1.62 -9.72 0.66
N PHE A 9 -0.49 -9.05 0.87
CA PHE A 9 0.75 -9.18 0.06
C PHE A 9 0.64 -8.80 -1.42
N GLU A 10 -0.55 -8.41 -1.90
CA GLU A 10 -0.76 -7.96 -3.27
C GLU A 10 -0.13 -6.58 -3.56
N PRO A 11 0.44 -6.36 -4.77
CA PRO A 11 1.01 -5.08 -5.19
C PRO A 11 -0.05 -3.97 -5.15
N PHE A 12 0.37 -2.76 -4.81
CA PHE A 12 -0.53 -1.61 -4.93
C PHE A 12 -0.89 -1.31 -6.39
N SER A 13 -2.01 -0.63 -6.64
CA SER A 13 -2.45 -0.24 -7.97
C SER A 13 -3.39 0.96 -7.85
N ALA A 14 -3.32 1.91 -8.79
CA ALA A 14 -4.18 3.09 -8.74
C ALA A 14 -5.68 2.74 -8.87
N THR A 15 -6.00 1.63 -9.54
CA THR A 15 -7.37 1.26 -9.89
C THR A 15 -7.90 0.12 -9.01
N SER A 16 -7.23 -1.03 -9.05
CA SER A 16 -7.72 -2.26 -8.42
C SER A 16 -7.28 -2.44 -6.97
N HIS A 17 -6.18 -1.80 -6.56
CA HIS A 17 -5.57 -2.07 -5.26
C HIS A 17 -4.93 -0.81 -4.63
N PRO A 18 -5.69 0.30 -4.47
CA PRO A 18 -5.12 1.58 -4.07
C PRO A 18 -4.64 1.58 -2.61
N PRO A 19 -3.43 2.08 -2.33
CA PRO A 19 -2.89 2.16 -0.97
C PRO A 19 -3.54 3.31 -0.21
N ARG A 20 -4.03 3.04 1.00
CA ARG A 20 -4.64 3.98 1.95
C ARG A 20 -3.65 4.32 3.04
N LEU A 21 -3.42 5.61 3.28
CA LEU A 21 -2.46 6.10 4.28
C LEU A 21 -3.13 6.25 5.65
N LEU A 22 -2.80 5.37 6.59
CA LEU A 22 -3.26 5.49 7.97
C LEU A 22 -2.57 6.68 8.65
N GLY A 23 -3.17 7.22 9.72
CA GLY A 23 -2.60 8.34 10.49
C GLY A 23 -1.23 8.06 11.13
N CYS A 24 -0.83 6.79 11.24
CA CYS A 24 0.50 6.39 11.69
C CYS A 24 1.56 6.35 10.57
N GLY A 25 1.19 6.63 9.32
CA GLY A 25 2.10 6.61 8.16
C GLY A 25 2.18 5.29 7.40
N HIS A 26 1.64 4.19 7.93
CA HIS A 26 1.59 2.91 7.21
C HIS A 26 0.48 2.90 6.16
N SER A 27 0.71 2.16 5.07
CA SER A 27 -0.27 2.00 3.99
C SER A 27 -0.71 0.56 3.77
N PHE A 28 -2.01 0.38 3.54
CA PHE A 28 -2.68 -0.89 3.23
C PHE A 28 -3.64 -0.68 2.05
N CYS A 29 -4.04 -1.71 1.32
CA CYS A 29 -5.02 -1.51 0.25
C CYS A 29 -6.40 -1.15 0.81
N SER A 30 -7.28 -0.56 -0.02
CA SER A 30 -8.65 -0.22 0.40
C SER A 30 -9.37 -1.39 1.06
N SER A 31 -9.39 -2.57 0.43
CA SER A 31 -10.13 -3.73 0.96
C SER A 31 -9.65 -4.14 2.35
N CYS A 32 -8.33 -4.26 2.54
CA CYS A 32 -7.78 -4.58 3.86
C CYS A 32 -8.02 -3.46 4.89
N THR A 33 -8.01 -2.19 4.45
CA THR A 33 -8.32 -1.04 5.31
C THR A 33 -9.78 -1.08 5.77
N ASP A 34 -10.70 -1.35 4.85
CA ASP A 34 -12.13 -1.47 5.14
C ASP A 34 -12.40 -2.64 6.10
N SER A 35 -11.78 -3.79 5.87
CA SER A 35 -11.85 -4.93 6.80
C SER A 35 -11.30 -4.58 8.18
N LEU A 36 -10.19 -3.85 8.26
CA LEU A 36 -9.61 -3.37 9.53
C LEU A 36 -10.62 -2.53 10.34
N TYR A 37 -11.35 -1.64 9.68
CA TYR A 37 -12.36 -0.80 10.32
C TYR A 37 -13.69 -1.53 10.60
N ALA A 38 -13.97 -2.63 9.90
CA ALA A 38 -15.17 -3.44 10.11
C ALA A 38 -15.11 -4.32 11.38
N VAL A 39 -13.91 -4.75 11.79
CA VAL A 39 -13.74 -5.73 12.90
C VAL A 39 -14.08 -5.15 14.28
N SER A 40 -13.94 -3.84 14.50
CA SER A 40 -14.09 -3.26 15.85
C SER A 40 -14.67 -1.84 15.82
N ALA A 41 -15.76 -1.65 16.55
CA ALA A 41 -16.39 -0.36 16.71
C ALA A 41 -15.62 0.62 17.61
N TYR A 42 -14.73 0.11 18.47
CA TYR A 42 -14.18 0.86 19.61
C TYR A 42 -12.67 1.12 19.52
N MET A 43 -11.89 0.15 19.04
CA MET A 43 -10.43 0.27 18.94
C MET A 43 -9.89 -0.54 17.75
N VAL A 44 -9.28 0.15 16.80
CA VAL A 44 -8.56 -0.45 15.68
C VAL A 44 -7.09 -0.02 15.78
N PHE A 45 -6.18 -0.97 15.54
CA PHE A 45 -4.75 -0.74 15.61
C PHE A 45 -4.09 -1.03 14.26
N CYS A 46 -3.01 -0.33 13.96
CA CYS A 46 -2.20 -0.64 12.79
C CYS A 46 -1.59 -2.06 12.91
N PRO A 47 -1.74 -2.94 11.91
CA PRO A 47 -1.13 -4.27 11.91
C PRO A 47 0.40 -4.29 11.99
N VAL A 48 1.06 -3.18 11.65
CA VAL A 48 2.52 -3.08 11.59
C VAL A 48 3.11 -2.51 12.87
N CYS A 49 2.68 -1.31 13.27
CA CYS A 49 3.27 -0.59 14.40
C CYS A 49 2.39 -0.53 15.65
N ARG A 50 1.17 -1.09 15.60
CA ARG A 50 0.19 -1.08 16.71
C ARG A 50 -0.24 0.31 17.19
N SER A 51 0.04 1.38 16.44
CA SER A 51 -0.53 2.69 16.72
C SER A 51 -2.05 2.65 16.61
N ARG A 52 -2.74 3.32 17.54
CA ARG A 52 -4.20 3.44 17.54
C ARG A 52 -4.67 4.24 16.33
N LEU A 53 -5.71 3.78 15.64
CA LEU A 53 -6.35 4.50 14.54
C LEU A 53 -7.47 5.37 15.10
N SER A 54 -7.44 6.67 14.79
CA SER A 54 -8.26 7.69 15.46
C SER A 54 -9.64 7.94 14.83
N SER A 55 -9.88 7.50 13.59
CA SER A 55 -11.16 7.76 12.89
C SER A 55 -11.59 6.62 11.99
N ARG A 56 -12.91 6.41 11.86
CA ARG A 56 -13.53 5.58 10.81
C ARG A 56 -13.65 6.31 9.46
N VAL A 57 -13.08 7.51 9.33
CA VAL A 57 -12.99 8.18 8.04
C VAL A 57 -12.09 7.34 7.13
N VAL A 58 -12.55 7.10 5.91
CA VAL A 58 -11.78 6.38 4.89
C VAL A 58 -10.46 7.11 4.69
N PRO A 59 -9.31 6.48 4.97
CA PRO A 59 -8.03 7.16 4.85
C PRO A 59 -7.72 7.56 3.39
N PRO A 60 -6.96 8.64 3.16
CA PRO A 60 -6.65 9.11 1.82
C PRO A 60 -5.76 8.10 1.06
N ILE A 61 -5.77 8.18 -0.28
CA ILE A 61 -4.86 7.38 -1.12
C ILE A 61 -3.43 7.92 -0.97
N ASN A 62 -2.46 7.03 -0.80
CA ASN A 62 -1.04 7.35 -0.85
C ASN A 62 -0.52 7.35 -2.31
N TYR A 63 -0.71 8.46 -3.02
CA TYR A 63 -0.27 8.60 -4.42
C TYR A 63 1.25 8.48 -4.60
N GLN A 64 2.05 8.78 -3.57
CA GLN A 64 3.51 8.64 -3.65
C GLN A 64 3.93 7.17 -3.79
N LEU A 65 3.25 6.24 -3.12
CA LEU A 65 3.51 4.80 -3.29
C LEU A 65 3.19 4.30 -4.71
N LEU A 66 2.19 4.88 -5.36
CA LEU A 66 1.87 4.57 -6.75
C LEU A 66 2.98 5.05 -7.71
N GLY A 67 3.59 6.20 -7.42
CA GLY A 67 4.74 6.71 -8.17
C GLY A 67 5.96 5.80 -8.10
N LEU A 68 6.23 5.18 -6.95
CA LEU A 68 7.37 4.27 -6.78
C LEU A 68 7.27 3.00 -7.63
N GLN A 69 6.05 2.50 -7.88
CA GLN A 69 5.86 1.36 -8.78
C GLN A 69 6.26 1.66 -10.24
N LEU A 70 6.06 2.89 -10.70
CA LEU A 70 6.46 3.30 -12.04
C LEU A 70 7.99 3.32 -12.18
N VAL A 71 8.68 3.78 -11.13
CA VAL A 71 10.15 3.77 -11.08
C VAL A 71 10.68 2.34 -11.12
N ASP A 72 10.10 1.44 -10.33
CA ASP A 72 10.47 0.02 -10.32
C ASP A 72 10.30 -0.64 -11.70
N LYS A 73 9.20 -0.34 -12.43
CA LYS A 73 8.98 -0.85 -13.79
C LYS A 73 10.01 -0.32 -14.79
N LYS A 74 10.36 0.97 -14.73
CA LYS A 74 11.40 1.56 -15.60
C LYS A 74 12.76 0.91 -15.34
N ARG A 75 13.15 0.75 -14.08
CA ARG A 75 14.41 0.10 -13.71
C ARG A 75 14.47 -1.34 -14.21
N ARG A 76 13.38 -2.11 -14.03
CA ARG A 76 13.30 -3.49 -14.56
C ARG A 76 13.44 -3.53 -16.09
N ARG A 77 12.81 -2.61 -16.82
CA ARG A 77 12.94 -2.51 -18.28
C ARG A 77 14.37 -2.17 -18.71
N GLN A 78 15.05 -1.25 -18.01
CA GLN A 78 16.44 -0.92 -18.29
C GLN A 78 17.39 -2.11 -18.03
N VAL A 79 17.21 -2.82 -16.90
CA VAL A 79 18.00 -4.03 -16.60
C VAL A 79 17.74 -5.11 -17.64
N ALA A 80 16.47 -5.36 -17.97
CA ALA A 80 16.12 -6.31 -19.02
C ALA A 80 16.81 -5.93 -20.31
N ASN A 81 16.63 -4.72 -20.83
CA ASN A 81 17.28 -4.25 -22.06
C ASN A 81 18.81 -4.38 -22.02
N LYS A 82 19.45 -4.17 -20.87
CA LYS A 82 20.91 -4.35 -20.74
C LYS A 82 21.32 -5.83 -20.91
N LEU A 83 20.55 -6.78 -20.36
CA LEU A 83 20.82 -8.22 -20.50
C LEU A 83 20.69 -8.77 -21.93
N TRP A 84 19.97 -8.10 -22.85
CA TRP A 84 19.84 -8.56 -24.25
C TRP A 84 20.89 -7.97 -25.19
N VAL A 85 21.71 -7.03 -24.71
CA VAL A 85 22.73 -6.32 -25.51
C VAL A 85 24.13 -6.88 -25.25
N GLU A 86 24.28 -7.75 -24.24
CA GLU A 86 25.46 -8.56 -23.93
C GLU A 86 25.21 -10.02 -24.36
#